data_AF-A0A9P7IZY3-F1
#
_entry.id   AF-A0A9P7IZY3-F1
#
_cell.length_a   1.000
_cell.length_b   1.000
_cell.length_c   1.000
_cell.angle_alpha   90.00
_cell.angle_beta   90.00
_cell.angle_gamma   90.00
#
_symmetry.space_group_name_H-M   'P 1'
#
loop_
_entity.id
_entity.type
_entity.pdbx_description
1 polymer ?
#
loop_
_entity_poly.entity_id
_entity_poly.type
_entity_poly.pdbx_seq_one_letter_code
_entity_poly.pdbx_strand_id
1 'polypeptide(L)'
;MCVGFYTLEHPEYALVLCSNRDEYLERPTEFACFHSFDKPKEHSFPERNILSGIDVRAGGTWLGVNRSGRVAFLTNITEEYKTYGSSRGDLVANFLSSNSEEDVHNLIPPDAKYAGFNLLLLTPSTRGEHALTFDGTYVTNHGGGGTLVVRPLTDAERRCGGLSNGIDGKGAELWPKVQHGLHLFKSIIKAVSPTTPEKELADNLFELLTWV
;
A
#
# COMPACT_ATOMS: atom_id res chain seq x y z
N MET A 1 7.36 11.08 -8.45
CA MET A 1 7.90 10.27 -7.33
C MET A 1 6.72 9.60 -6.64
N CYS A 2 6.75 8.30 -6.30
CA CYS A 2 5.58 7.58 -5.75
C CYS A 2 4.85 8.30 -4.61
N VAL A 3 3.53 8.22 -4.63
CA VAL A 3 2.64 8.65 -3.55
C VAL A 3 1.44 7.72 -3.41
N GLY A 4 0.81 7.75 -2.25
CA GLY A 4 -0.54 7.22 -2.07
C GLY A 4 -1.28 7.95 -0.96
N PHE A 5 -2.59 8.06 -1.11
CA PHE A 5 -3.49 8.71 -0.17
C PHE A 5 -4.64 7.76 0.17
N TYR A 6 -5.03 7.73 1.43
CA TYR A 6 -6.07 6.83 1.90
C TYR A 6 -6.87 7.39 3.06
N THR A 7 -8.05 6.83 3.25
CA THR A 7 -8.87 6.98 4.46
C THR A 7 -9.47 5.64 4.85
N LEU A 8 -9.50 5.37 6.15
CA LEU A 8 -10.20 4.24 6.77
C LEU A 8 -11.50 4.69 7.46
N GLU A 9 -11.84 5.98 7.37
CA GLU A 9 -12.96 6.60 8.07
C GLU A 9 -13.77 7.44 7.07
N HIS A 10 -14.49 6.75 6.19
CA HIS A 10 -15.46 7.36 5.27
C HIS A 10 -16.87 6.81 5.57
N PRO A 11 -17.94 7.63 5.49
CA PRO A 11 -19.30 7.20 5.81
C PRO A 11 -19.79 6.00 4.98
N GLU A 12 -19.43 5.95 3.69
CA GLU A 12 -19.92 4.93 2.75
C GLU A 12 -18.88 3.85 2.41
N TYR A 13 -17.59 4.10 2.65
CA TYR A 13 -16.51 3.21 2.21
C TYR A 13 -15.63 2.83 3.39
N ALA A 14 -15.42 1.53 3.61
CA ALA A 14 -14.50 1.05 4.64
C ALA A 14 -13.04 1.45 4.37
N LEU A 15 -12.69 1.63 3.09
CA LEU A 15 -11.39 2.06 2.61
C LEU A 15 -11.55 2.81 1.29
N VAL A 16 -10.96 3.99 1.19
CA VAL A 16 -10.62 4.62 -0.09
C VAL A 16 -9.11 4.74 -0.13
N LEU A 17 -8.47 4.25 -1.20
CA LEU A 17 -7.03 4.29 -1.41
C LEU A 17 -6.75 4.59 -2.89
N CYS A 18 -5.86 5.54 -3.14
CA CYS A 18 -5.33 5.84 -4.46
C CYS A 18 -3.81 5.99 -4.38
N SER A 19 -3.11 5.59 -5.43
CA SER A 19 -1.64 5.69 -5.49
C SER A 19 -1.14 5.78 -6.91
N ASN A 20 -0.05 6.52 -7.10
CA ASN A 20 0.80 6.42 -8.28
C ASN A 20 2.09 5.65 -7.97
N ARG A 21 2.58 4.91 -8.97
CA ARG A 21 3.93 4.36 -8.97
C ARG A 21 4.75 5.13 -9.99
N ASP A 22 5.66 5.94 -9.50
CA ASP A 22 6.66 6.59 -10.34
C ASP A 22 7.95 5.77 -10.33
N GLU A 23 8.31 5.26 -11.50
CA GLU A 23 9.39 4.31 -11.71
C GLU A 23 9.88 4.40 -13.15
N TYR A 24 11.08 3.89 -13.42
CA TYR A 24 11.64 3.88 -14.77
C TYR A 24 10.70 3.25 -15.78
N LEU A 25 10.47 3.95 -16.90
CA LEU A 25 9.60 3.49 -18.00
C LEU A 25 10.05 2.14 -18.57
N GLU A 26 11.35 1.86 -18.57
CA GLU A 26 11.93 0.60 -19.02
C GLU A 26 11.74 -0.57 -18.04
N ARG A 27 11.23 -0.32 -16.83
CA ARG A 27 11.00 -1.35 -15.83
C ARG A 27 9.66 -2.05 -16.12
N PRO A 28 9.69 -3.31 -16.62
CA PRO A 28 8.48 -3.98 -17.09
C PRO A 28 7.52 -4.30 -15.94
N THR A 29 6.22 -4.12 -16.20
CA THR A 29 5.13 -4.47 -15.28
C THR A 29 3.99 -5.17 -16.01
N GLU A 30 3.34 -6.12 -15.34
CA GLU A 30 2.08 -6.68 -15.81
C GLU A 30 0.88 -5.88 -15.27
N PHE A 31 -0.18 -5.80 -16.07
CA PHE A 31 -1.44 -5.17 -15.67
C PHE A 31 -2.07 -5.90 -14.50
N ALA A 32 -2.79 -5.15 -13.65
CA ALA A 32 -3.49 -5.73 -12.52
C ALA A 32 -4.54 -6.74 -12.98
N CYS A 33 -4.40 -7.98 -12.51
CA CYS A 33 -5.37 -9.05 -12.73
C CYS A 33 -5.37 -9.99 -11.51
N PHE A 34 -6.33 -10.92 -11.45
CA PHE A 34 -6.30 -11.96 -10.42
C PHE A 34 -5.25 -13.03 -10.75
N HIS A 35 -4.29 -13.19 -9.85
CA HIS A 35 -3.19 -14.15 -9.95
C HIS A 35 -2.78 -14.70 -8.58
N SER A 36 -1.68 -15.43 -8.53
CA SER A 36 -1.04 -15.90 -7.30
C SER A 36 0.48 -15.77 -7.43
N PHE A 37 1.15 -15.38 -6.35
CA PHE A 37 2.62 -15.38 -6.24
C PHE A 37 3.19 -16.77 -5.91
N ASP A 38 2.35 -17.71 -5.50
CA ASP A 38 2.79 -19.07 -5.21
C ASP A 38 3.19 -19.80 -6.49
N LYS A 39 4.23 -20.63 -6.38
CA LYS A 39 4.60 -21.54 -7.46
C LYS A 39 3.58 -22.67 -7.54
N PRO A 40 3.17 -23.10 -8.76
CA PRO A 40 2.43 -24.34 -8.94
C PRO A 40 3.13 -25.49 -8.24
N LYS A 41 2.38 -26.28 -7.48
CA LYS A 41 2.86 -27.53 -6.89
C LYS A 41 2.47 -28.68 -7.81
N GLU A 42 3.16 -29.81 -7.68
CA GLU A 42 2.85 -30.98 -8.49
C GLU A 42 1.38 -31.37 -8.31
N HIS A 43 0.63 -31.41 -9.42
CA HIS A 43 -0.81 -31.66 -9.48
C HIS A 43 -1.75 -30.63 -8.82
N SER A 44 -1.31 -29.40 -8.52
CA SER A 44 -2.23 -28.32 -8.12
C SER A 44 -1.79 -26.93 -8.58
N PHE A 45 -2.74 -26.15 -9.06
CA PHE A 45 -2.55 -24.73 -9.32
C PHE A 45 -2.96 -23.93 -8.09
N PRO A 46 -2.17 -22.93 -7.68
CA PRO A 46 -2.54 -22.07 -6.56
C PRO A 46 -3.78 -21.27 -6.93
N GLU A 47 -4.59 -21.00 -5.91
CA GLU A 47 -5.81 -20.21 -6.08
C GLU A 47 -5.45 -18.76 -6.43
N ARG A 48 -6.09 -18.21 -7.45
CA ARG A 48 -5.86 -16.83 -7.93
C ARG A 48 -6.61 -15.83 -7.05
N ASN A 49 -6.04 -15.60 -5.87
CA ASN A 49 -6.66 -14.82 -4.80
C ASN A 49 -6.19 -13.38 -4.71
N ILE A 50 -5.19 -12.97 -5.49
CA ILE A 50 -4.57 -11.65 -5.37
C ILE A 50 -4.84 -10.85 -6.62
N LEU A 51 -5.39 -9.65 -6.46
CA LEU A 51 -5.51 -8.63 -7.50
C LEU A 51 -4.39 -7.60 -7.32
N SER A 52 -3.41 -7.62 -8.22
CA SER A 52 -2.32 -6.64 -8.25
C SER A 52 -1.63 -6.64 -9.61
N GLY A 53 -0.92 -5.55 -9.93
CA GLY A 53 0.09 -5.59 -11.00
C GLY A 53 1.35 -6.31 -10.52
N ILE A 54 2.16 -6.82 -11.45
CA ILE A 54 3.39 -7.55 -11.12
C ILE A 54 4.59 -6.75 -11.64
N ASP A 55 5.60 -6.58 -10.81
CA ASP A 55 6.91 -6.12 -11.23
C ASP A 55 7.65 -7.28 -11.90
N VAL A 56 7.75 -7.29 -13.23
CA VAL A 56 8.33 -8.43 -13.97
C VAL A 56 9.81 -8.63 -13.65
N ARG A 57 10.51 -7.56 -13.25
CA ARG A 57 11.95 -7.62 -12.96
C ARG A 57 12.22 -8.24 -11.58
N ALA A 58 11.43 -7.90 -10.58
CA ALA A 58 11.62 -8.39 -9.20
C ALA A 58 10.69 -9.55 -8.82
N GLY A 59 9.58 -9.76 -9.53
CA GLY A 59 8.58 -10.79 -9.28
C GLY A 59 7.50 -10.41 -8.25
N GLY A 60 7.68 -9.32 -7.49
CA GLY A 60 6.73 -8.85 -6.47
C GLY A 60 5.72 -7.82 -6.97
N THR A 61 5.09 -7.10 -6.03
CA THR A 61 4.15 -6.00 -6.34
C THR A 61 4.32 -4.82 -5.39
N TRP A 62 3.73 -3.68 -5.72
CA TRP A 62 3.76 -2.45 -4.93
C TRP A 62 2.40 -2.09 -4.32
N LEU A 63 1.31 -2.61 -4.88
CA LEU A 63 -0.06 -2.38 -4.44
C LEU A 63 -0.91 -3.58 -4.83
N GLY A 64 -1.69 -4.11 -3.88
CA GLY A 64 -2.62 -5.17 -4.18
C GLY A 64 -3.65 -5.39 -3.08
N VAL A 65 -4.66 -6.18 -3.43
CA VAL A 65 -5.71 -6.66 -2.54
C VAL A 65 -5.91 -8.15 -2.75
N ASN A 66 -6.17 -8.91 -1.70
CA ASN A 66 -6.54 -10.32 -1.83
C ASN A 66 -8.05 -10.55 -1.61
N ARG A 67 -8.54 -11.76 -1.88
CA ARG A 67 -9.97 -12.11 -1.73
C ARG A 67 -10.49 -12.10 -0.30
N SER A 68 -9.61 -12.18 0.70
CA SER A 68 -10.01 -11.97 2.11
C SER A 68 -10.11 -10.49 2.46
N GLY A 69 -9.78 -9.58 1.53
CA GLY A 69 -9.89 -8.14 1.67
C GLY A 69 -8.62 -7.48 2.24
N ARG A 70 -7.53 -8.22 2.47
CA ARG A 70 -6.25 -7.63 2.90
C ARG A 70 -5.69 -6.76 1.79
N VAL A 71 -5.24 -5.56 2.14
CA VAL A 71 -4.64 -4.59 1.21
C VAL A 71 -3.23 -4.25 1.67
N ALA A 72 -2.28 -4.20 0.74
CA ALA A 72 -0.93 -3.75 1.03
C ALA A 72 -0.43 -2.77 -0.03
N PHE A 73 0.26 -1.73 0.43
CA PHE A 73 0.77 -0.64 -0.39
C PHE A 73 2.17 -0.22 0.04
N LEU A 74 3.08 -0.05 -0.93
CA LEU A 74 4.50 0.22 -0.71
C LEU A 74 4.94 1.50 -1.43
N THR A 75 5.71 2.34 -0.74
CA THR A 75 6.52 3.40 -1.36
C THR A 75 8.01 3.21 -1.05
N ASN A 76 8.86 3.59 -2.01
CA ASN A 76 10.31 3.56 -1.84
C ASN A 76 10.78 4.81 -1.08
N ILE A 77 11.67 4.70 -0.11
CA ILE A 77 12.31 5.89 0.48
C ILE A 77 13.35 6.46 -0.51
N THR A 78 13.42 7.79 -0.64
CA THR A 78 14.46 8.48 -1.41
C THR A 78 15.77 8.48 -0.62
N GLU A 79 16.76 7.77 -1.14
CA GLU A 79 18.08 7.62 -0.54
C GLU A 79 19.15 7.35 -1.60
N GLU A 80 20.42 7.36 -1.20
CA GLU A 80 21.52 6.97 -2.09
C GLU A 80 21.36 5.54 -2.59
N TYR A 81 21.58 5.34 -3.90
CA TYR A 81 21.43 4.03 -4.51
C TYR A 81 22.41 3.02 -3.92
N LYS A 82 21.86 1.91 -3.41
CA LYS A 82 22.59 0.74 -2.94
C LYS A 82 21.86 -0.53 -3.39
N THR A 83 22.63 -1.58 -3.63
CA THR A 83 22.11 -2.89 -4.02
C THR A 83 21.76 -3.72 -2.79
N TYR A 84 20.56 -4.29 -2.77
CA TYR A 84 20.08 -5.21 -1.75
C TYR A 84 19.62 -6.50 -2.43
N GLY A 85 19.86 -7.65 -1.80
CA GLY A 85 19.46 -8.95 -2.33
C GLY A 85 17.95 -9.22 -2.26
N SER A 86 17.22 -8.45 -1.45
CA SER A 86 15.79 -8.63 -1.20
C SER A 86 14.97 -7.58 -1.96
N SER A 87 13.86 -7.99 -2.57
CA SER A 87 12.91 -7.09 -3.20
C SER A 87 11.87 -6.62 -2.18
N ARG A 88 11.66 -5.30 -2.08
CA ARG A 88 10.61 -4.73 -1.22
C ARG A 88 9.21 -5.16 -1.67
N GLY A 89 9.03 -5.46 -2.96
CA GLY A 89 7.75 -5.94 -3.47
C GLY A 89 7.37 -7.32 -2.96
N ASP A 90 8.33 -8.07 -2.43
CA ASP A 90 8.11 -9.38 -1.83
C ASP A 90 7.38 -9.23 -0.50
N LEU A 91 7.59 -8.12 0.22
CA LEU A 91 6.85 -7.81 1.46
C LEU A 91 5.35 -7.71 1.20
N VAL A 92 4.98 -7.03 0.11
CA VAL A 92 3.59 -6.88 -0.32
C VAL A 92 3.04 -8.22 -0.78
N ALA A 93 3.78 -8.96 -1.60
CA ALA A 93 3.39 -10.28 -2.09
C ALA A 93 3.17 -11.28 -0.95
N ASN A 94 4.08 -11.34 0.02
CA ASN A 94 4.01 -12.24 1.18
C ASN A 94 2.79 -11.92 2.05
N PHE A 95 2.53 -10.65 2.36
CA PHE A 95 1.36 -10.24 3.14
C PHE A 95 0.03 -10.61 2.45
N LEU A 96 -0.04 -10.45 1.12
CA LEU A 96 -1.26 -10.76 0.36
C LEU A 96 -1.48 -12.26 0.16
N SER A 97 -0.39 -13.05 0.18
CA SER A 97 -0.43 -14.50 0.06
C SER A 97 -0.75 -15.21 1.39
N SER A 98 -0.55 -14.54 2.53
CA SER A 98 -0.92 -15.09 3.83
C SER A 98 -2.39 -14.83 4.17
N ASN A 99 -3.05 -15.84 4.75
CA ASN A 99 -4.43 -15.75 5.23
C ASN A 99 -4.53 -15.67 6.76
N SER A 100 -3.41 -15.76 7.46
CA SER A 100 -3.30 -15.72 8.92
C SER A 100 -3.14 -14.29 9.41
N GLU A 101 -3.60 -14.01 10.64
CA GLU A 101 -3.18 -12.87 11.47
C GLU A 101 -1.70 -13.00 11.88
N GLU A 102 -0.84 -13.49 10.97
CA GLU A 102 0.58 -13.60 11.20
C GLU A 102 1.13 -12.24 11.58
N ASP A 103 1.86 -12.24 12.69
CA ASP A 103 2.66 -11.11 13.11
C ASP A 103 3.47 -10.63 11.90
N VAL A 104 3.42 -9.33 11.62
CA VAL A 104 4.14 -8.75 10.50
C VAL A 104 5.65 -9.03 10.61
N HIS A 105 6.15 -9.27 11.82
CA HIS A 105 7.52 -9.71 12.06
C HIS A 105 7.84 -11.07 11.44
N ASN A 106 6.86 -11.95 11.23
CA ASN A 106 7.03 -13.23 10.54
C ASN A 106 7.01 -13.11 9.02
N LEU A 107 6.41 -12.04 8.49
CA LEU A 107 6.40 -11.76 7.04
C LEU A 107 7.75 -11.25 6.53
N ILE A 108 8.58 -10.74 7.44
CA ILE A 108 9.87 -10.16 7.11
C ILE A 108 10.97 -11.07 7.67
N PRO A 109 11.76 -11.75 6.81
CA PRO A 109 12.83 -12.60 7.28
C PRO A 109 13.82 -11.81 8.16
N PRO A 110 14.24 -12.31 9.33
CA PRO A 110 15.06 -11.56 10.29
C PRO A 110 16.38 -11.04 9.70
N ASP A 111 16.97 -11.78 8.76
CA ASP A 111 18.25 -11.44 8.12
C ASP A 111 18.08 -10.68 6.80
N ALA A 112 16.86 -10.48 6.32
CA ALA A 112 16.61 -9.83 5.05
C ALA A 112 16.87 -8.32 5.14
N LYS A 113 17.84 -7.85 4.36
CA LYS A 113 18.09 -6.41 4.19
C LYS A 113 17.38 -5.92 2.95
N TYR A 114 16.62 -4.84 3.11
CA TYR A 114 15.89 -4.16 2.06
C TYR A 114 16.46 -2.76 1.84
N ALA A 115 16.30 -2.25 0.63
CA ALA A 115 16.35 -0.81 0.39
C ALA A 115 15.28 -0.08 1.22
N GLY A 116 15.41 1.22 1.40
CA GLY A 116 14.50 2.03 2.20
C GLY A 116 13.05 1.96 1.71
N PHE A 117 12.09 1.79 2.62
CA PHE A 117 10.68 1.70 2.26
C PHE A 117 9.72 2.20 3.34
N ASN A 118 8.51 2.54 2.90
CA ASN A 118 7.34 2.66 3.73
C ASN A 118 6.27 1.68 3.22
N LEU A 119 5.64 0.95 4.12
CA LEU A 119 4.69 -0.11 3.81
C LEU A 119 3.44 0.07 4.68
N LEU A 120 2.30 0.17 4.02
CA LEU A 120 0.98 0.21 4.64
C LEU A 120 0.32 -1.16 4.47
N LEU A 121 -0.09 -1.75 5.58
CA LEU A 121 -0.77 -3.04 5.63
C LEU A 121 -2.14 -2.85 6.26
N LEU A 122 -3.18 -3.27 5.56
CA LEU A 122 -4.56 -3.13 6.00
C LEU A 122 -5.21 -4.51 6.04
N THR A 123 -5.75 -4.87 7.20
CA THR A 123 -6.49 -6.12 7.39
C THR A 123 -7.94 -5.78 7.70
N PRO A 124 -8.92 -6.40 7.01
CA PRO A 124 -10.33 -6.25 7.35
C PRO A 124 -10.60 -6.62 8.80
N SER A 125 -11.36 -5.79 9.48
CA SER A 125 -11.83 -6.01 10.84
C SER A 125 -13.31 -5.66 10.93
N THR A 126 -13.96 -6.08 12.01
CA THR A 126 -15.36 -5.73 12.30
C THR A 126 -15.44 -4.94 13.58
N ARG A 127 -15.97 -3.71 13.50
CA ARG A 127 -16.30 -2.90 14.68
C ARG A 127 -17.82 -2.74 14.79
N GLY A 128 -18.39 -3.20 15.91
CA GLY A 128 -19.83 -3.12 16.16
C GLY A 128 -20.66 -4.10 15.32
N GLU A 129 -21.96 -3.81 15.17
CA GLU A 129 -22.93 -4.67 14.50
C GLU A 129 -22.84 -4.61 12.96
N HIS A 130 -21.73 -5.08 12.37
CA HIS A 130 -21.58 -5.38 10.93
C HIS A 130 -21.02 -4.29 9.99
N ALA A 131 -20.39 -3.22 10.50
CA ALA A 131 -19.62 -2.33 9.63
C ALA A 131 -18.22 -2.92 9.34
N LEU A 132 -17.92 -3.16 8.06
CA LEU A 132 -16.57 -3.49 7.60
C LEU A 132 -15.64 -2.32 7.94
N THR A 133 -14.56 -2.60 8.67
CA THR A 133 -13.50 -1.65 8.97
C THR A 133 -12.14 -2.23 8.60
N PHE A 134 -11.09 -1.43 8.77
CA PHE A 134 -9.72 -1.91 8.61
C PHE A 134 -8.88 -1.58 9.85
N ASP A 135 -8.08 -2.56 10.25
CA ASP A 135 -6.91 -2.33 11.09
C ASP A 135 -5.71 -2.05 10.20
N GLY A 136 -5.00 -0.97 10.51
CA GLY A 136 -3.90 -0.48 9.72
C GLY A 136 -2.59 -0.51 10.49
N THR A 137 -1.58 -1.09 9.85
CA THR A 137 -0.21 -1.19 10.36
C THR A 137 0.72 -0.49 9.38
N TYR A 138 1.59 0.37 9.92
CA TYR A 138 2.67 1.01 9.19
C TYR A 138 3.98 0.30 9.49
N VAL A 139 4.73 -0.03 8.44
CA VAL A 139 6.04 -0.67 8.53
C VAL A 139 7.06 0.12 7.73
N THR A 140 8.22 0.39 8.31
CA THR A 140 9.34 1.03 7.63
C THR A 140 10.66 0.55 8.18
N ASN A 141 11.72 0.62 7.39
CA ASN A 141 13.11 0.45 7.85
C ASN A 141 13.84 1.80 8.04
N HIS A 142 13.15 2.93 7.87
CA HIS A 142 13.70 4.30 7.94
C HIS A 142 14.89 4.58 7.00
N GLY A 143 15.15 3.69 6.05
CA GLY A 143 16.30 3.72 5.15
C GLY A 143 16.89 2.34 4.91
N GLY A 144 17.63 2.20 3.82
CA GLY A 144 18.16 0.94 3.35
C GLY A 144 19.06 0.24 4.36
N GLY A 145 18.72 -1.00 4.69
CA GLY A 145 19.42 -1.81 5.70
C GLY A 145 19.18 -1.38 7.15
N GLY A 146 18.26 -0.43 7.40
CA GLY A 146 17.83 -0.05 8.74
C GLY A 146 16.96 -1.10 9.42
N THR A 147 16.73 -0.90 10.73
CA THR A 147 15.89 -1.77 11.54
C THR A 147 14.42 -1.54 11.22
N LEU A 148 13.66 -2.63 11.14
CA LEU A 148 12.21 -2.59 10.95
C LEU A 148 11.54 -1.95 12.17
N VAL A 149 10.68 -0.99 11.88
CA VAL A 149 9.77 -0.39 12.83
C VAL A 149 8.35 -0.68 12.36
N VAL A 150 7.57 -1.23 13.28
CA VAL A 150 6.18 -1.61 13.07
C VAL A 150 5.36 -0.82 14.08
N ARG A 151 4.32 -0.13 13.61
CA ARG A 151 3.41 0.61 14.48
C ARG A 151 1.98 0.60 13.93
N PRO A 152 0.95 0.69 14.78
CA PRO A 152 -0.39 0.98 14.30
C PRO A 152 -0.43 2.38 13.66
N LEU A 153 -1.42 2.59 12.80
CA LEU A 153 -1.76 3.93 12.34
C LEU A 153 -2.30 4.79 13.49
N THR A 154 -1.89 6.05 13.52
CA THR A 154 -2.49 7.08 14.39
C THR A 154 -3.91 7.42 13.92
N ASP A 155 -4.75 7.97 14.80
CA ASP A 155 -6.11 8.41 14.43
C ASP A 155 -6.11 9.43 13.28
N ALA A 156 -5.07 10.28 13.19
CA ALA A 156 -4.93 11.23 12.10
C ALA A 156 -4.69 10.53 10.76
N GLU A 157 -3.80 9.52 10.74
CA GLU A 157 -3.52 8.70 9.55
C GLU A 157 -4.72 7.83 9.16
N ARG A 158 -5.49 7.33 10.13
CA ARG A 158 -6.74 6.58 9.87
C ARG A 158 -7.79 7.45 9.18
N ARG A 159 -7.99 8.68 9.66
CA ARG A 159 -8.90 9.65 9.04
C ARG A 159 -8.48 10.02 7.62
N CYS A 160 -7.19 10.29 7.44
CA CYS A 160 -6.65 10.69 6.15
C CYS A 160 -5.12 10.61 6.17
N GLY A 161 -4.57 9.55 5.61
CA GLY A 161 -3.13 9.31 5.54
C GLY A 161 -2.57 9.53 4.15
N GLY A 162 -1.27 9.85 4.10
CA GLY A 162 -0.52 10.07 2.88
C GLY A 162 0.89 9.51 3.01
N LEU A 163 1.28 8.64 2.07
CA LEU A 163 2.63 8.09 1.99
C LEU A 163 3.33 8.63 0.74
N SER A 164 4.64 8.80 0.86
CA SER A 164 5.51 9.15 -0.27
C SER A 164 6.88 8.51 -0.11
N ASN A 165 7.87 9.03 -0.84
CA ASN A 165 9.26 8.63 -0.70
C ASN A 165 10.00 9.26 0.48
N GLY A 166 9.33 10.07 1.30
CA GLY A 166 9.91 10.59 2.54
C GLY A 166 10.15 9.51 3.60
N ILE A 167 10.92 9.84 4.63
CA ILE A 167 11.19 8.95 5.77
C ILE A 167 10.22 9.28 6.91
N ASP A 168 9.51 8.26 7.42
CA ASP A 168 8.59 8.42 8.57
C ASP A 168 9.28 9.10 9.76
N GLY A 169 8.58 10.02 10.42
CA GLY A 169 9.10 10.79 11.55
C GLY A 169 10.27 11.73 11.23
N LYS A 170 10.67 11.88 9.97
CA LYS A 170 11.75 12.78 9.51
C LYS A 170 11.26 13.75 8.44
N GLY A 171 10.08 14.33 8.65
CA GLY A 171 9.53 15.37 7.78
C GLY A 171 8.97 14.85 6.45
N ALA A 172 8.68 13.55 6.31
CA ALA A 172 8.01 13.00 5.14
C ALA A 172 6.65 13.67 4.88
N GLU A 173 5.95 14.00 5.95
CA GLU A 173 4.69 14.73 5.96
C GLU A 173 4.85 16.15 5.42
N LEU A 174 6.03 16.76 5.54
CA LEU A 174 6.29 18.15 5.12
C LEU A 174 6.56 18.28 3.62
N TRP A 175 6.62 17.17 2.87
CA TRP A 175 6.87 17.22 1.44
C TRP A 175 5.73 17.97 0.73
N PRO A 176 6.01 18.97 -0.12
CA PRO A 176 4.98 19.80 -0.73
C PRO A 176 3.90 18.99 -1.46
N LYS A 177 4.31 17.94 -2.18
CA LYS A 177 3.41 17.03 -2.91
C LYS A 177 2.47 16.27 -1.97
N VAL A 178 2.95 15.89 -0.77
CA VAL A 178 2.15 15.18 0.24
C VAL A 178 1.15 16.12 0.89
N GLN A 179 1.57 17.32 1.27
CA GLN A 179 0.69 18.34 1.82
C GLN A 179 -0.41 18.74 0.83
N HIS A 180 -0.02 19.01 -0.42
CA HIS A 180 -0.96 19.36 -1.49
C HIS A 180 -1.92 18.20 -1.79
N GLY A 181 -1.40 16.99 -1.99
CA GLY A 181 -2.23 15.83 -2.29
C GLY A 181 -3.17 15.45 -1.15
N LEU A 182 -2.72 15.54 0.11
CA LEU A 182 -3.60 15.37 1.27
C LEU A 182 -4.70 16.44 1.35
N HIS A 183 -4.39 17.69 1.00
CA HIS A 183 -5.38 18.76 0.96
C HIS A 183 -6.47 18.45 -0.09
N LEU A 184 -6.07 18.12 -1.32
CA LEU A 184 -6.99 17.76 -2.39
C LEU A 184 -7.79 16.49 -2.06
N PHE A 185 -7.12 15.44 -1.59
CA PHE A 185 -7.77 14.19 -1.20
C PHE A 185 -8.82 14.42 -0.10
N LYS A 186 -8.51 15.21 0.94
CA LYS A 186 -9.50 15.58 1.98
C LYS A 186 -10.70 16.30 1.39
N SER A 187 -10.49 17.18 0.41
CA SER A 187 -11.58 17.89 -0.26
C SER A 187 -12.46 16.94 -1.08
N ILE A 188 -11.85 16.01 -1.83
CA ILE A 188 -12.57 14.96 -2.59
C ILE A 188 -13.40 14.11 -1.64
N ILE A 189 -12.78 13.54 -0.60
CA ILE A 189 -13.46 12.64 0.35
C ILE A 189 -14.61 13.35 1.10
N LYS A 190 -14.48 14.63 1.42
CA LYS A 190 -15.56 15.41 2.05
C LYS A 190 -16.71 15.76 1.11
N ALA A 191 -16.45 15.83 -0.20
CA ALA A 191 -17.46 16.15 -1.19
C ALA A 191 -18.33 14.93 -1.55
N VAL A 192 -17.85 13.71 -1.27
CA VAL A 192 -18.61 12.48 -1.51
C VAL A 192 -19.83 12.44 -0.58
N SER A 193 -20.97 12.20 -1.21
CA SER A 193 -22.26 11.94 -0.57
C SER A 193 -22.79 10.57 -1.01
N PRO A 194 -23.78 9.99 -0.32
CA PRO A 194 -24.36 8.69 -0.70
C PRO A 194 -24.93 8.63 -2.13
N THR A 195 -25.21 9.78 -2.74
CA THR A 195 -25.70 9.90 -4.13
C THR A 195 -24.58 10.12 -5.15
N THR A 196 -23.33 10.26 -4.71
CA THR A 196 -22.19 10.50 -5.62
C THR A 196 -21.87 9.21 -6.38
N PRO A 197 -21.85 9.22 -7.72
CA PRO A 197 -21.49 8.03 -8.48
C PRO A 197 -20.06 7.57 -8.18
N GLU A 198 -19.85 6.26 -8.03
CA GLU A 198 -18.51 5.68 -7.81
C GLU A 198 -17.49 6.11 -8.87
N LYS A 199 -17.94 6.21 -10.13
CA LYS A 199 -17.10 6.68 -11.24
C LYS A 199 -16.59 8.10 -11.03
N GLU A 200 -17.42 8.99 -10.50
CA GLU A 200 -17.03 10.38 -10.23
C GLU A 200 -15.94 10.44 -9.14
N LEU A 201 -16.10 9.66 -8.07
CA LEU A 201 -15.06 9.51 -7.05
C LEU A 201 -13.76 8.97 -7.66
N ALA A 202 -13.83 7.90 -8.46
CA ALA A 202 -12.67 7.31 -9.11
C ALA A 202 -11.95 8.31 -10.03
N ASP A 203 -12.70 9.04 -10.87
CA ASP A 203 -12.15 10.05 -11.79
C ASP A 203 -11.43 11.17 -11.01
N ASN A 204 -12.03 11.68 -9.93
CA ASN A 204 -11.42 12.69 -9.06
C ASN A 204 -10.13 12.17 -8.39
N LEU A 205 -10.09 10.89 -7.99
CA LEU A 205 -8.90 10.27 -7.42
C LEU A 205 -7.80 10.07 -8.47
N PHE A 206 -8.16 9.75 -9.72
CA PHE A 206 -7.18 9.72 -10.82
C PHE A 206 -6.65 11.10 -11.14
N GLU A 207 -7.50 12.13 -11.19
CA GLU A 207 -7.09 13.51 -11.40
C GLU A 207 -6.12 13.98 -10.31
N LEU A 208 -6.43 13.70 -9.04
CA LEU A 208 -5.52 13.95 -7.92
C LEU A 208 -4.11 13.41 -8.20
N LEU A 209 -3.99 12.17 -8.68
CA LEU A 209 -2.70 11.51 -8.90
C LEU A 209 -1.91 12.05 -10.11
N THR A 210 -2.52 12.90 -10.95
CA THR A 210 -1.81 13.56 -12.06
C THR A 210 -0.96 14.75 -11.60
N TRP A 211 -1.30 15.36 -10.46
CA TRP A 211 -0.68 16.58 -9.94
C TRP A 211 0.49 16.31 -8.97
N VAL A 212 0.80 15.04 -8.66
CA VAL A 212 1.70 14.65 -7.55
C VAL A 212 2.96 13.92 -8.00
#